data_AF-A0A2S6AKK6-F1
#
_entry.id   AF-A0A2S6AKK6-F1
#
_cell.length_a   1.000
_cell.length_b   1.000
_cell.length_c   1.000
_cell.angle_alpha   90.00
_cell.angle_beta   90.00
_cell.angle_gamma   90.00
#
_symmetry.space_group_name_H-M   'P 1'
#
loop_
_entity.id
_entity.type
_entity.pdbx_description
1 polymer ?
#
loop_
_entity_poly.entity_id
_entity_poly.type
_entity_poly.pdbx_seq_one_letter_code
_entity_poly.pdbx_strand_id
1 'polypeptide(L)'
;MAELVYTRVSTDERSTDRRGDRLTVSELYRLCRDLADILAVRDWCQQHGVKLRVLSGALSGITDLAAADATTTMLVNVVISVGQFQRDLQNELTREGLAAAWAQGARSGRRPQVATIGALEKVRREFREGTSIAALARRHHVSRVAIRTAVADLLPGRPAQPATIGGGDPGPIRIEIPGKIARHLTSDTVELGETERHALHRGQEVRRGQGYSLHVTAPL
;
A
#
# COMPACT_ATOMS: atom_id res chain seq x y z
N MET A 1 -24.68 12.59 13.07
CA MET A 1 -25.15 12.10 14.38
C MET A 1 -24.14 11.10 14.89
N ALA A 2 -23.22 11.57 15.74
CA ALA A 2 -22.12 10.78 16.29
C ALA A 2 -22.59 10.20 17.63
N GLU A 3 -23.06 8.96 17.58
CA GLU A 3 -23.55 8.27 18.75
C GLU A 3 -22.37 7.62 19.49
N LEU A 4 -22.25 8.02 20.76
CA LEU A 4 -21.43 7.49 21.84
C LEU A 4 -20.53 6.29 21.50
N VAL A 5 -19.22 6.53 21.52
CA VAL A 5 -18.22 5.51 21.80
C VAL A 5 -18.42 5.06 23.25
N TYR A 6 -19.29 4.07 23.46
CA TYR A 6 -19.47 3.45 24.76
C TYR A 6 -18.33 2.45 25.01
N THR A 7 -17.11 2.95 25.17
CA THR A 7 -15.99 2.15 25.70
C THR A 7 -16.15 2.09 27.21
N ARG A 8 -17.05 1.23 27.69
CA ARG A 8 -17.09 0.90 29.12
C ARG A 8 -16.09 -0.22 29.34
N VAL A 9 -14.90 0.13 29.85
CA VAL A 9 -14.10 -0.82 30.63
C VAL A 9 -14.92 -1.06 31.89
N SER A 10 -15.77 -2.07 31.85
CA SER A 10 -16.65 -2.41 32.96
C SER A 10 -15.97 -3.50 33.77
N THR A 11 -15.56 -3.17 34.99
CA THR A 11 -15.44 -4.16 36.07
C THR A 11 -16.86 -4.61 36.39
N ASP A 12 -17.34 -5.67 35.72
CA ASP A 12 -18.71 -6.15 35.90
C ASP A 12 -18.86 -6.89 37.25
N GLU A 13 -19.38 -6.18 38.26
CA GLU A 13 -19.75 -6.73 39.57
C GLU A 13 -21.01 -7.62 39.53
N ARG A 14 -21.70 -7.76 38.38
CA ARG A 14 -22.96 -8.52 38.25
C ARG A 14 -22.85 -9.84 37.48
N SER A 15 -21.65 -10.25 37.08
CA SER A 15 -21.42 -11.62 36.64
C SER A 15 -20.80 -12.41 37.81
N THR A 16 -21.33 -13.60 38.10
CA THR A 16 -20.83 -14.51 39.14
C THR A 16 -19.39 -15.01 38.91
N ASP A 17 -18.70 -14.50 37.88
CA ASP A 17 -17.31 -14.77 37.56
C ASP A 17 -16.41 -13.68 38.16
N ARG A 18 -16.10 -13.82 39.46
CA ARG A 18 -15.06 -13.01 40.11
C ARG A 18 -13.71 -13.34 39.48
N ARG A 19 -13.22 -12.48 38.56
CA ARG A 19 -11.81 -12.14 38.20
C ARG A 19 -11.66 -11.94 36.68
N GLY A 20 -11.70 -10.69 36.21
CA GLY A 20 -11.22 -10.34 34.86
C GLY A 20 -11.86 -9.08 34.30
N ASP A 21 -11.04 -8.13 33.85
CA ASP A 21 -11.49 -6.93 33.16
C ASP A 21 -12.03 -7.29 31.76
N ARG A 22 -13.05 -6.59 31.27
CA ARG A 22 -13.65 -6.82 29.94
C ARG A 22 -13.74 -5.52 29.15
N LEU A 23 -13.19 -5.54 27.94
CA LEU A 23 -13.32 -4.49 26.93
C LEU A 23 -14.46 -4.85 25.99
N THR A 24 -15.58 -4.13 26.10
CA THR A 24 -16.73 -4.28 25.19
C THR A 24 -16.73 -3.13 24.19
N VAL A 25 -16.80 -3.47 22.90
CA VAL A 25 -16.89 -2.51 21.79
C VAL A 25 -18.14 -2.77 20.97
N SER A 26 -18.79 -1.71 20.50
CA SER A 26 -19.94 -1.83 19.59
C SER A 26 -19.53 -2.47 18.27
N GLU A 27 -18.50 -1.91 17.63
CA GLU A 27 -17.94 -2.39 16.36
C GLU A 27 -16.41 -2.20 16.35
N LEU A 28 -15.67 -3.21 15.88
CA LEU A 28 -14.20 -3.16 15.82
C LEU A 28 -13.67 -2.09 14.87
N TYR A 29 -14.34 -1.89 13.72
CA TYR A 29 -13.96 -0.88 12.72
C TYR A 29 -14.11 0.56 13.20
N ARG A 30 -14.72 0.80 14.37
CA ARG A 30 -14.77 2.11 15.02
C ARG A 30 -13.61 2.35 15.97
N LEU A 31 -13.01 1.27 16.47
CA LEU A 31 -11.83 1.31 17.34
C LEU A 31 -10.54 1.25 16.51
N CYS A 32 -10.54 0.48 15.42
CA CYS A 32 -9.35 0.12 14.65
C CYS A 32 -9.43 0.69 13.23
N ARG A 33 -8.32 1.22 12.70
CA ARG A 33 -8.27 1.79 11.34
C ARG A 33 -8.00 0.76 10.28
N ASP A 34 -7.29 -0.30 10.65
CA ASP A 34 -6.96 -1.40 9.78
C ASP A 34 -6.86 -2.73 10.55
N LEU A 35 -6.48 -3.78 9.83
CA LEU A 35 -6.30 -5.11 10.40
C LEU A 35 -5.17 -5.18 11.43
N ALA A 36 -4.09 -4.42 11.23
CA ALA A 36 -2.95 -4.44 12.15
C ALA A 36 -3.36 -3.85 13.51
N ASP A 37 -4.19 -2.81 13.50
CA ASP A 37 -4.79 -2.25 14.72
C ASP A 37 -5.66 -3.29 15.46
N ILE A 38 -6.46 -4.10 14.74
CA ILE A 38 -7.29 -5.15 15.35
C ILE A 38 -6.43 -6.18 16.07
N LEU A 39 -5.34 -6.61 15.44
CA LEU A 39 -4.38 -7.55 16.04
C LEU A 39 -3.68 -6.94 17.26
N ALA A 40 -3.26 -5.68 17.18
CA ALA A 40 -2.63 -4.98 18.29
C ALA A 40 -3.56 -4.86 19.51
N VAL A 41 -4.84 -4.56 19.31
CA VAL A 41 -5.84 -4.53 20.39
C VAL A 41 -6.03 -5.92 21.00
N ARG A 42 -6.09 -6.96 20.16
CA ARG A 42 -6.20 -8.34 20.63
C ARG A 42 -4.99 -8.74 21.48
N ASP A 43 -3.78 -8.47 21.01
CA ASP A 43 -2.53 -8.80 21.71
C ASP A 43 -2.43 -8.03 23.04
N TRP A 44 -2.84 -6.76 23.05
CA TRP A 44 -2.91 -5.96 24.27
C TRP A 44 -3.88 -6.59 25.29
N CYS A 45 -5.07 -6.98 24.85
CA CYS A 45 -6.05 -7.65 25.70
C CYS A 45 -5.50 -8.97 26.27
N GLN A 46 -4.80 -9.76 25.47
CA GLN A 46 -4.14 -11.01 25.91
C GLN A 46 -3.08 -10.76 26.99
N GLN A 47 -2.22 -9.76 26.79
CA GLN A 47 -1.16 -9.41 27.73
C GLN A 47 -1.71 -8.94 29.09
N HIS A 48 -2.87 -8.30 29.09
CA HIS A 48 -3.49 -7.71 30.30
C HIS A 48 -4.58 -8.60 30.90
N GLY A 49 -4.84 -9.79 30.33
CA GLY A 49 -5.91 -10.69 30.80
C GLY A 49 -7.31 -10.08 30.65
N VAL A 50 -7.49 -9.19 29.68
CA VAL A 50 -8.75 -8.50 29.41
C VAL A 50 -9.54 -9.26 28.36
N LYS A 51 -10.81 -9.59 28.64
CA LYS A 51 -11.71 -10.22 27.66
C LYS A 51 -12.15 -9.18 26.63
N LEU A 52 -12.10 -9.51 25.33
CA LEU A 52 -12.52 -8.60 24.25
C LEU A 52 -13.86 -9.02 23.66
N ARG A 53 -14.91 -8.21 23.82
CA ARG A 53 -16.26 -8.49 23.31
C ARG A 53 -16.67 -7.48 22.25
N VAL A 54 -17.11 -7.97 21.09
CA VAL A 54 -17.67 -7.16 20.01
C VAL A 54 -19.18 -7.38 19.96
N LEU A 55 -19.97 -6.31 19.89
CA LEU A 55 -21.43 -6.39 19.90
C LEU A 55 -22.07 -6.51 18.51
N SER A 56 -21.40 -6.02 17.47
CA SER A 56 -21.92 -5.97 16.10
C SER A 56 -20.89 -6.43 15.05
N GLY A 57 -21.38 -6.89 13.91
CA GLY A 57 -20.58 -7.35 12.77
C GLY A 57 -20.20 -8.83 12.82
N ALA A 58 -19.28 -9.23 11.93
CA ALA A 58 -18.88 -10.64 11.71
C ALA A 58 -18.27 -11.33 12.95
N LEU A 59 -17.77 -10.54 13.91
CA LEU A 59 -17.11 -11.03 15.13
C LEU A 59 -18.03 -10.99 16.36
N SER A 60 -19.31 -10.59 16.18
CA SER A 60 -20.30 -10.51 17.27
C SER A 60 -20.74 -11.86 17.85
N GLY A 61 -20.44 -12.96 17.17
CA GLY A 61 -20.67 -14.31 17.68
C GLY A 61 -19.64 -14.76 18.73
N ILE A 62 -18.51 -14.07 18.86
CA ILE A 62 -17.37 -14.51 19.67
C ILE A 62 -17.40 -13.86 21.06
N THR A 63 -17.62 -14.66 22.09
CA THR A 63 -17.77 -14.19 23.48
C THR A 63 -16.51 -13.52 24.03
N ASP A 64 -15.33 -14.03 23.64
CA ASP A 64 -14.03 -13.43 23.95
C ASP A 64 -13.10 -13.56 22.73
N LEU A 65 -12.85 -12.45 22.05
CA LEU A 65 -12.00 -12.39 20.87
C LEU A 65 -10.50 -12.43 21.23
N ALA A 66 -10.16 -12.11 22.48
CA ALA A 66 -8.79 -12.20 22.99
C ALA A 66 -8.44 -13.61 23.44
N ALA A 67 -9.40 -14.53 23.50
CA ALA A 67 -9.15 -15.90 23.91
C ALA A 67 -8.06 -16.56 23.04
N ALA A 68 -7.20 -17.31 23.72
CA ALA A 68 -6.09 -18.05 23.12
C ALA A 68 -6.46 -19.50 22.76
N ASP A 69 -7.76 -19.84 22.77
CA ASP A 69 -8.21 -21.16 22.34
C ASP A 69 -8.07 -21.33 20.82
N ALA A 70 -7.90 -22.58 20.39
CA ALA A 70 -7.63 -22.92 19.00
C ALA A 70 -8.79 -22.49 18.07
N THR A 71 -10.03 -22.61 18.54
CA THR A 71 -11.23 -22.28 17.76
C THR A 71 -11.34 -20.77 17.53
N THR A 72 -11.23 -19.96 18.58
CA THR A 72 -11.24 -18.49 18.48
C THR A 72 -10.09 -18.00 17.60
N THR A 73 -8.89 -18.54 17.81
CA THR A 73 -7.71 -18.17 17.01
C THR A 73 -7.92 -18.50 15.52
N MET A 74 -8.44 -19.68 15.20
CA MET A 74 -8.78 -20.05 13.83
C MET A 74 -9.82 -19.11 13.22
N LEU A 75 -10.93 -18.84 13.91
CA LEU A 75 -12.00 -17.98 13.41
C LEU A 75 -11.51 -16.55 13.16
N VAL A 76 -10.75 -16.00 14.11
CA VAL A 76 -10.09 -14.70 13.95
C VAL A 76 -9.20 -14.70 12.72
N ASN A 77 -8.31 -15.68 12.58
CA ASN A 77 -7.40 -15.76 11.43
C ASN A 77 -8.13 -15.88 10.10
N VAL A 78 -9.24 -16.62 10.02
CA VAL A 78 -10.06 -16.73 8.81
C VAL A 78 -10.66 -15.36 8.45
N VAL A 79 -11.29 -14.67 9.39
CA VAL A 79 -11.90 -13.35 9.13
C VAL A 79 -10.84 -12.34 8.71
N ILE A 80 -9.69 -12.36 9.38
CA ILE A 80 -8.51 -11.56 9.05
C ILE A 80 -8.05 -11.85 7.62
N SER A 81 -7.96 -13.13 7.24
CA SER A 81 -7.49 -13.55 5.92
C SER A 81 -8.45 -13.10 4.82
N VAL A 82 -9.76 -13.20 5.05
CA VAL A 82 -10.78 -12.70 4.12
C VAL A 82 -10.66 -11.18 3.96
N GLY A 83 -10.49 -10.44 5.06
CA GLY A 83 -10.30 -8.98 5.00
C GLY A 83 -9.00 -8.55 4.32
N GLN A 84 -7.95 -9.36 4.38
CA GLN A 84 -6.71 -9.15 3.62
C GLN A 84 -6.92 -9.44 2.13
N PHE A 85 -7.52 -10.59 1.80
CA PHE A 85 -7.87 -10.97 0.42
C PHE A 85 -8.69 -9.89 -0.29
N GLN A 86 -9.74 -9.37 0.35
CA GLN A 86 -10.57 -8.31 -0.22
C GLN A 86 -9.79 -7.04 -0.53
N ARG A 87 -8.88 -6.63 0.36
CA ARG A 87 -8.01 -5.46 0.15
C ARG A 87 -7.06 -5.67 -1.02
N ASP A 88 -6.48 -6.86 -1.13
CA ASP A 88 -5.55 -7.19 -2.20
C ASP A 88 -6.26 -7.23 -3.55
N LEU A 89 -7.45 -7.85 -3.61
CA LEU A 89 -8.30 -7.85 -4.80
C LEU A 89 -8.70 -6.43 -5.24
N GLN A 90 -9.08 -5.57 -4.29
CA GLN A 90 -9.43 -4.19 -4.60
C GLN A 90 -8.24 -3.39 -5.14
N ASN A 91 -7.04 -3.64 -4.61
CA ASN A 91 -5.81 -3.04 -5.12
C ASN A 91 -5.47 -3.53 -6.53
N GLU A 92 -5.65 -4.82 -6.80
CA GLU A 92 -5.44 -5.43 -8.12
C GLU A 92 -6.38 -4.83 -9.17
N LEU A 93 -7.68 -4.84 -8.92
CA LEU A 93 -8.68 -4.23 -9.81
C LEU A 93 -8.43 -2.73 -10.04
N THR A 94 -7.97 -2.01 -9.00
CA THR A 94 -7.59 -0.60 -9.15
C THR A 94 -6.39 -0.44 -10.08
N ARG A 95 -5.38 -1.29 -9.96
CA ARG A 95 -4.20 -1.26 -10.85
C ARG A 95 -4.57 -1.57 -12.29
N GLU A 96 -5.42 -2.57 -12.51
CA GLU A 96 -5.93 -2.90 -13.84
C GLU A 96 -6.71 -1.73 -14.45
N GLY A 97 -7.61 -1.13 -13.67
CA GLY A 97 -8.36 0.06 -14.10
C GLY A 97 -7.45 1.25 -14.41
N LEU A 98 -6.42 1.50 -13.60
CA LEU A 98 -5.42 2.54 -13.86
C LEU A 98 -4.60 2.23 -15.12
N ALA A 99 -4.20 0.98 -15.34
CA ALA A 99 -3.47 0.57 -16.54
C ALA A 99 -4.30 0.77 -17.80
N ALA A 100 -5.58 0.36 -17.78
CA ALA A 100 -6.52 0.60 -18.88
C ALA A 100 -6.73 2.10 -19.14
N ALA A 101 -6.90 2.91 -18.09
CA ALA A 101 -7.04 4.35 -18.22
C ALA A 101 -5.78 5.01 -18.80
N TRP A 102 -4.58 4.59 -18.37
CA TRP A 102 -3.32 5.08 -18.92
C TRP A 102 -3.11 4.67 -20.37
N ALA A 103 -3.53 3.46 -20.76
CA ALA A 103 -3.53 3.03 -22.17
C ALA A 103 -4.44 3.92 -23.05
N GLN A 104 -5.52 4.44 -22.47
CA GLN A 104 -6.41 5.43 -23.12
C GLN A 104 -5.90 6.88 -23.03
N GLY A 105 -4.70 7.10 -22.49
CA GLY A 105 -4.08 8.43 -22.39
C GLY A 105 -4.47 9.24 -21.16
N ALA A 106 -5.16 8.65 -20.17
CA ALA A 106 -5.40 9.30 -18.89
C ALA A 106 -4.07 9.59 -18.16
N ARG A 107 -3.99 10.73 -17.48
CA ARG A 107 -2.80 11.14 -16.73
C ARG A 107 -3.10 11.18 -15.24
N SER A 108 -2.23 10.58 -14.44
CA SER A 108 -2.30 10.65 -12.98
C SER A 108 -1.73 11.99 -12.45
N GLY A 109 -2.22 12.42 -11.28
CA GLY A 109 -1.73 13.61 -10.57
C GLY A 109 -2.53 14.89 -10.83
N ARG A 110 -2.11 15.98 -10.17
CA ARG A 110 -2.76 17.30 -10.28
C ARG A 110 -2.61 17.84 -11.70
N ARG A 111 -3.73 18.26 -12.31
CA ARG A 111 -3.71 18.94 -13.62
C ARG A 111 -2.72 20.11 -13.60
N PRO A 112 -1.92 20.32 -14.66
CA PRO A 112 -0.99 21.44 -14.71
C PRO A 112 -1.74 22.76 -14.47
N GLN A 113 -1.24 23.63 -13.59
CA GLN A 113 -1.84 24.94 -13.33
C GLN A 113 -2.05 25.77 -14.61
N VAL A 114 -1.15 25.59 -15.59
CA VAL A 114 -1.22 26.22 -16.91
C VAL A 114 -2.47 25.80 -17.71
N ALA A 115 -2.93 24.56 -17.51
CA ALA A 115 -4.18 24.07 -18.11
C ALA A 115 -5.40 24.67 -17.42
N THR A 116 -5.34 24.91 -16.11
CA THR A 116 -6.42 25.55 -15.35
C THR A 116 -6.69 26.98 -15.80
N ILE A 117 -5.64 27.73 -16.19
CA ILE A 117 -5.78 29.09 -16.71
C ILE A 117 -5.98 29.15 -18.24
N GLY A 118 -6.24 28.01 -18.89
CA GLY A 118 -6.49 27.94 -20.34
C GLY A 118 -5.28 28.28 -21.22
N ALA A 119 -4.08 28.37 -20.66
CA ALA A 119 -2.88 28.84 -21.37
C ALA A 119 -2.01 27.71 -21.93
N LEU A 120 -2.42 26.44 -21.80
CA LEU A 120 -1.59 25.27 -22.10
C LEU A 120 -1.06 25.26 -23.53
N GLU A 121 -1.93 25.44 -24.53
CA GLU A 121 -1.52 25.43 -25.94
C GLU A 121 -0.63 26.62 -26.31
N LYS A 122 -0.92 27.80 -25.74
CA LYS A 122 -0.10 29.00 -25.94
C LYS A 122 1.31 28.82 -25.36
N VAL A 123 1.42 28.31 -24.14
CA VAL A 123 2.71 28.03 -23.48
C VAL A 123 3.51 26.98 -24.26
N ARG A 124 2.85 25.91 -24.73
CA ARG A 124 3.50 24.87 -25.52
C ARG A 124 4.00 25.39 -26.85
N ARG A 125 3.23 26.23 -27.55
CA ARG A 125 3.66 26.88 -28.79
C ARG A 125 4.86 27.79 -28.57
N GLU A 126 4.78 28.72 -27.62
CA GLU A 126 5.86 29.67 -27.32
C GLU A 126 7.15 28.96 -26.85
N PHE A 127 7.02 27.82 -26.16
CA PHE A 127 8.17 26.98 -25.79
C PHE A 127 8.84 26.35 -27.02
N ARG A 128 8.07 25.84 -27.99
CA ARG A 128 8.62 25.32 -29.26
C ARG A 128 9.30 26.41 -30.09
N GLU A 129 8.82 27.64 -30.00
CA GLU A 129 9.43 28.83 -30.60
C GLU A 129 10.72 29.27 -29.88
N GLY A 130 11.14 28.58 -28.81
CA GLY A 130 12.41 28.82 -28.10
C GLY A 130 12.29 29.69 -26.85
N THR A 131 11.08 30.05 -26.43
CA THR A 131 10.88 30.87 -25.22
C THR A 131 11.29 30.09 -23.96
N SER A 132 12.14 30.69 -23.13
CA SER A 132 12.61 30.04 -21.90
C SER A 132 11.49 29.80 -20.86
N ILE A 133 11.63 28.73 -20.07
CA ILE A 133 10.72 28.39 -18.96
C ILE A 133 10.52 29.58 -18.00
N ALA A 134 11.58 30.33 -17.72
CA ALA A 134 11.53 31.48 -16.81
C ALA A 134 10.78 32.68 -17.38
N ALA A 135 10.81 32.87 -18.71
CA ALA A 135 10.03 33.91 -19.38
C ALA A 135 8.53 33.56 -19.41
N LEU A 136 8.21 32.29 -19.73
CA LEU A 136 6.84 31.78 -19.71
C LEU A 136 6.21 31.85 -18.31
N ALA A 137 6.95 31.48 -17.27
CA ALA A 137 6.49 31.53 -15.88
C ALA A 137 6.07 32.96 -15.48
N ARG A 138 6.89 33.96 -15.82
CA ARG A 138 6.61 35.37 -15.53
C ARG A 138 5.41 35.88 -16.32
N ARG A 139 5.35 35.59 -17.62
CA ARG A 139 4.28 36.04 -18.52
C ARG A 139 2.90 35.51 -18.12
N HIS A 140 2.85 34.27 -17.64
CA HIS A 140 1.59 33.60 -17.29
C HIS A 140 1.30 33.62 -15.78
N HIS A 141 2.10 34.33 -14.98
CA HIS A 141 1.96 34.42 -13.53
C HIS A 141 1.85 33.05 -12.83
N VAL A 142 2.63 32.06 -13.29
CA VAL A 142 2.67 30.71 -12.72
C VAL A 142 4.09 30.34 -12.31
N SER A 143 4.22 29.33 -11.44
CA SER A 143 5.53 28.83 -11.04
C SER A 143 6.28 28.21 -12.22
N ARG A 144 7.62 28.23 -12.15
CA ARG A 144 8.49 27.51 -13.12
C ARG A 144 8.18 26.01 -13.16
N VAL A 145 7.77 25.43 -12.02
CA VAL A 145 7.35 24.03 -11.92
C VAL A 145 6.09 23.78 -12.75
N ALA A 146 5.10 24.69 -12.71
CA ALA A 146 3.89 24.57 -13.52
C ALA A 146 4.18 24.59 -15.03
N ILE A 147 5.07 25.49 -15.48
CA ILE A 147 5.54 25.50 -16.87
C ILE A 147 6.27 24.19 -17.20
N ARG A 148 7.22 23.76 -16.36
CA ARG A 148 7.99 22.52 -16.58
C ARG A 148 7.09 21.28 -16.65
N THR A 149 6.01 21.23 -15.87
CA THR A 149 5.00 20.17 -15.94
C THR A 149 4.16 20.26 -17.22
N ALA A 150 3.84 21.47 -17.70
CA ALA A 150 3.05 21.68 -18.91
C ALA A 150 3.80 21.33 -20.22
N VAL A 151 5.13 21.50 -20.22
CA VAL A 151 6.02 21.18 -21.36
C VAL A 151 6.85 19.91 -21.11
N ALA A 152 6.46 19.11 -20.13
CA ALA A 152 7.23 17.96 -19.65
C ALA A 152 7.58 16.94 -20.75
N ASP A 153 6.72 16.80 -21.74
CA ASP A 153 6.85 15.93 -22.92
C ASP A 153 7.69 16.56 -24.06
N LEU A 154 8.01 17.84 -23.95
CA LEU A 154 8.80 18.59 -24.95
C LEU A 154 10.26 18.83 -24.50
N LEU A 155 10.65 18.41 -23.29
CA LEU A 155 11.99 18.63 -22.75
C LEU A 155 12.97 17.52 -23.21
N PRO A 156 14.18 17.86 -23.71
CA PRO A 156 15.17 16.87 -24.12
C PRO A 156 15.75 16.12 -22.89
N GLY A 157 15.94 14.81 -23.01
CA GLY A 157 16.62 13.98 -22.00
C GLY A 157 15.73 13.36 -20.93
N ARG A 158 14.40 13.48 -21.03
CA ARG A 158 13.49 12.67 -20.21
C ARG A 158 13.28 11.32 -20.90
N PRO A 159 13.45 10.17 -20.22
CA PRO A 159 13.01 8.91 -20.81
C PRO A 159 11.53 9.08 -21.15
N ALA A 160 11.16 8.76 -22.39
CA ALA A 160 9.77 8.61 -22.77
C ALA A 160 9.09 7.77 -21.67
N GLN A 161 7.91 8.19 -21.23
CA GLN A 161 7.09 7.34 -20.39
C GLN A 161 7.05 5.97 -21.07
N PRO A 162 7.46 4.87 -20.39
CA PRO A 162 7.66 3.60 -21.06
C PRO A 162 6.39 3.29 -21.84
N ALA A 163 6.53 3.20 -23.16
CA ALA A 163 5.45 2.73 -24.01
C ALA A 163 5.05 1.37 -23.44
N THR A 164 3.77 1.24 -23.08
CA THR A 164 3.17 -0.04 -22.67
C THR A 164 3.54 -1.07 -23.73
N ILE A 165 4.46 -1.97 -23.38
CA ILE A 165 4.83 -3.11 -24.22
C ILE A 165 3.59 -4.01 -24.23
N GLY A 166 2.85 -3.95 -25.33
CA GLY A 166 1.84 -4.96 -25.64
C GLY A 166 2.55 -6.27 -26.02
N GLY A 167 2.12 -7.37 -25.41
CA GLY A 167 2.17 -8.72 -25.99
C GLY A 167 3.52 -9.26 -26.47
N GLY A 168 4.64 -8.84 -25.88
CA GLY A 168 5.92 -9.52 -26.04
C GLY A 168 6.08 -10.62 -24.99
N ASP A 169 6.71 -11.73 -25.38
CA ASP A 169 7.26 -12.76 -24.48
C ASP A 169 7.75 -12.11 -23.18
N PRO A 170 7.30 -12.54 -21.97
CA PRO A 170 7.47 -11.70 -20.80
C PRO A 170 8.97 -11.46 -20.57
N GLY A 171 9.38 -10.20 -20.71
CA GLY A 171 10.75 -9.80 -20.44
C GLY A 171 11.13 -10.15 -19.00
N PRO A 172 12.43 -10.23 -18.69
CA PRO A 172 12.88 -10.67 -17.38
C PRO A 172 12.28 -9.80 -16.26
N ILE A 173 11.70 -10.45 -15.25
CA ILE A 173 10.96 -9.80 -14.17
C ILE A 173 11.96 -9.24 -13.16
N ARG A 174 11.78 -7.97 -12.80
CA ARG A 174 12.57 -7.33 -11.74
C ARG A 174 11.88 -7.50 -10.39
N ILE A 175 12.56 -8.14 -9.43
CA ILE A 175 12.03 -8.41 -8.10
C ILE A 175 12.93 -7.72 -7.06
N GLU A 176 12.30 -7.08 -6.06
CA GLU A 176 12.99 -6.51 -4.90
C GLU A 176 12.89 -7.48 -3.73
N ILE A 177 14.01 -8.10 -3.34
CA ILE A 177 14.07 -9.13 -2.30
C ILE A 177 14.65 -8.51 -1.02
N PRO A 178 13.95 -8.53 0.13
CA PRO A 178 14.51 -8.10 1.41
C PRO A 178 15.80 -8.84 1.77
N GLY A 179 16.81 -8.15 2.29
CA GLY A 179 18.16 -8.71 2.49
C GLY A 179 18.24 -9.94 3.41
N LYS A 180 17.31 -10.11 4.35
CA LYS A 180 17.19 -11.35 5.15
C LYS A 180 16.78 -12.55 4.29
N ILE A 181 15.86 -12.34 3.35
CA ILE A 181 15.38 -13.34 2.41
C ILE A 181 16.48 -13.64 1.38
N ALA A 182 17.11 -12.60 0.83
CA ALA A 182 18.26 -12.77 -0.08
C ALA A 182 19.37 -13.64 0.55
N ARG A 183 19.75 -13.36 1.80
CA ARG A 183 20.72 -14.18 2.54
C ARG A 183 20.33 -15.64 2.71
N HIS A 184 19.04 -15.89 2.94
CA HIS A 184 18.54 -17.26 3.05
C HIS A 184 18.55 -17.97 1.70
N LEU A 185 18.12 -17.29 0.63
CA LEU A 185 18.10 -17.83 -0.73
C LEU A 185 19.52 -18.08 -1.28
N THR A 186 20.52 -17.31 -0.85
CA THR A 186 21.93 -17.53 -1.22
C THR A 186 22.65 -18.51 -0.28
N SER A 187 21.98 -19.08 0.72
CA SER A 187 22.58 -20.09 1.59
C SER A 187 22.55 -21.48 0.94
N ASP A 188 23.56 -22.32 1.21
CA ASP A 188 23.68 -23.68 0.68
C ASP A 188 22.53 -24.63 1.11
N THR A 189 21.64 -24.16 1.98
CA THR A 189 20.49 -24.93 2.50
C THR A 189 19.29 -24.92 1.56
N VAL A 190 19.24 -24.01 0.58
CA VAL A 190 18.12 -23.88 -0.36
C VAL A 190 18.51 -24.45 -1.72
N GLU A 191 17.84 -25.52 -2.15
CA GLU A 191 17.99 -26.06 -3.50
C GLU A 191 17.33 -25.12 -4.52
N LEU A 192 18.11 -24.16 -5.02
CA LEU A 192 17.75 -23.31 -6.16
C LEU A 192 18.28 -23.90 -7.47
N GLY A 193 17.61 -23.66 -8.58
CA GLY A 193 18.16 -23.94 -9.91
C GLY A 193 19.34 -23.02 -10.25
N GLU A 194 20.11 -23.42 -11.27
CA GLU A 194 21.33 -22.70 -11.69
C GLU A 194 21.02 -21.27 -12.16
N THR A 195 19.88 -21.10 -12.82
CA THR A 195 19.37 -19.84 -13.34
C THR A 195 19.01 -18.85 -12.20
N GLU A 196 18.31 -19.31 -11.16
CA GLU A 196 17.94 -18.49 -10.02
C GLU A 196 19.16 -18.10 -9.19
N ARG A 197 20.10 -19.04 -8.98
CA ARG A 197 21.38 -18.73 -8.31
C ARG A 197 22.17 -17.68 -9.07
N HIS A 198 22.25 -17.80 -10.40
CA HIS A 198 22.94 -16.84 -11.24
C HIS A 198 22.27 -15.45 -11.20
N ALA A 199 20.94 -15.40 -11.21
CA ALA A 199 20.18 -14.16 -11.10
C ALA A 199 20.41 -13.48 -9.73
N LEU A 200 20.34 -14.24 -8.63
CA LEU A 200 20.60 -13.73 -7.28
C LEU A 200 22.02 -13.19 -7.13
N HIS A 201 23.03 -13.89 -7.66
CA HIS A 201 24.42 -13.46 -7.59
C HIS A 201 24.70 -12.18 -8.42
N ARG A 202 23.91 -11.92 -9.46
CA ARG A 202 23.98 -10.69 -10.27
C ARG A 202 23.04 -9.59 -9.79
N GLY A 203 22.31 -9.81 -8.69
CA GLY A 203 21.42 -8.82 -8.09
C GLY A 203 22.17 -7.61 -7.55
N GLN A 204 21.55 -6.43 -7.63
CA GLN A 204 22.10 -5.19 -7.11
C GLN A 204 21.57 -4.92 -5.70
N GLU A 205 22.45 -4.81 -4.71
CA GLU A 205 22.05 -4.39 -3.36
C GLU A 205 21.72 -2.90 -3.30
N VAL A 206 20.57 -2.57 -2.71
CA VAL A 206 20.09 -1.21 -2.47
C VAL A 206 19.86 -1.03 -0.97
N ARG A 207 20.61 -0.13 -0.33
CA ARG A 207 20.43 0.16 1.10
C ARG A 207 19.15 0.97 1.33
N ARG A 208 18.32 0.52 2.28
CA ARG A 208 17.14 1.24 2.76
C ARG A 208 17.13 1.22 4.30
N GLY A 209 17.44 2.36 4.92
CA GLY A 209 17.50 2.49 6.38
C GLY A 209 18.55 1.56 7.02
N GLN A 210 18.16 0.81 8.06
CA GLN A 210 19.01 -0.18 8.76
C GLN A 210 19.16 -1.52 8.00
N GLY A 211 18.63 -1.64 6.78
CA GLY A 211 18.66 -2.86 5.97
C GLY A 211 19.03 -2.63 4.51
N TYR A 212 19.00 -3.70 3.72
CA TYR A 212 19.17 -3.67 2.27
C TYR A 212 18.10 -4.53 1.59
N SER A 213 17.80 -4.21 0.34
CA SER A 213 17.06 -5.06 -0.58
C SER A 213 17.97 -5.44 -1.75
N LEU A 214 17.75 -6.62 -2.33
CA LEU A 214 18.45 -7.11 -3.51
C LEU A 214 17.51 -6.96 -4.71
N HIS A 215 17.91 -6.14 -5.68
CA HIS A 215 17.21 -6.01 -6.95
C HIS A 215 17.71 -7.08 -7.90
N VAL A 216 16.88 -8.06 -8.21
CA VAL A 216 17.22 -9.20 -9.06
C VAL A 216 16.43 -9.11 -10.36
N THR A 217 17.10 -9.42 -11.46
CA THR A 217 16.47 -9.58 -12.77
C THR A 217 16.44 -11.08 -13.05
N ALA A 218 15.29 -11.71 -12.86
CA ALA A 218 15.11 -13.13 -13.13
C ALA A 218 14.73 -13.33 -14.60
N PRO A 219 15.38 -14.24 -15.34
CA PRO A 219 14.79 -14.76 -16.57
C PRO A 219 13.53 -15.57 -16.20
N LEU A 220 12.58 -15.66 -17.13
CA LEU A 220 11.40 -16.52 -16.97
C LEU A 220 11.75 -18.00 -16.91
#